data_AF-A0A8T5QTS1-F1
#
_entry.id   AF-A0A8T5QTS1-F1
#
_cell.length_a   1.000
_cell.length_b   1.000
_cell.length_c   1.000
_cell.angle_alpha   90.00
_cell.angle_beta   90.00
_cell.angle_gamma   90.00
#
_symmetry.space_group_name_H-M   'P 1'
#
loop_
_entity.id
_entity.type
_entity.pdbx_description
1 polymer ?
#
loop_
_entity_poly.entity_id
_entity_poly.type
_entity_poly.pdbx_seq_one_letter_code
_entity_poly.pdbx_strand_id
1 'polypeptide(L)'
;MDVEKLKKMNELSKELKKHGMADSTKEAFQKAGNMVRDEAVGDVISRSEKKPEERSSFDRQYQIMLERQNRQIAQEVQALKETVVALQEAVEQLKQAKPASAQQQQPKQETQATFAKKQEPKQHPKQGGFTSEDVAVDKVFYFGKK
;
A
#
# COMPACT_ATOMS: atom_id res chain seq x y z
N MET A 1 29.65 21.21 -17.59
CA MET A 1 28.32 21.01 -16.98
C MET A 1 28.54 20.54 -15.56
N ASP A 2 27.87 21.15 -14.59
CA ASP A 2 27.94 20.71 -13.19
C ASP A 2 27.40 19.29 -13.06
N VAL A 3 28.06 18.47 -12.26
CA VAL A 3 27.68 17.07 -12.03
C VAL A 3 26.25 16.98 -11.48
N GLU A 4 25.85 17.96 -10.67
CA GLU A 4 24.50 18.06 -10.10
C GLU A 4 23.43 18.31 -11.16
N LYS A 5 23.68 19.23 -12.10
CA LYS A 5 22.74 19.50 -13.22
C LYS A 5 22.57 18.26 -14.10
N LEU A 6 23.64 17.52 -14.33
CA LEU A 6 23.59 16.28 -15.10
C LEU A 6 22.81 15.18 -14.37
N LYS A 7 22.98 15.05 -13.04
CA LYS A 7 22.18 14.13 -12.21
C LYS A 7 20.70 14.49 -12.24
N LYS A 8 20.36 15.76 -12.04
CA LYS A 8 18.98 16.25 -12.10
C LYS A 8 18.33 16.02 -13.46
N MET A 9 19.05 16.30 -14.55
CA MET A 9 18.58 16.02 -15.90
C MET A 9 18.36 14.52 -16.15
N ASN A 10 19.24 13.66 -15.62
CA ASN A 10 19.07 12.21 -15.72
C ASN A 10 17.85 11.71 -14.93
N GLU A 11 17.64 12.19 -13.71
CA GLU A 11 16.48 11.84 -12.89
C GLU A 11 15.18 12.28 -13.57
N LEU A 12 15.12 13.56 -13.96
CA LEU A 12 13.97 14.13 -14.64
C LEU A 12 13.68 13.43 -15.97
N SER A 13 14.71 13.06 -16.74
CA SER A 13 14.51 12.30 -17.99
C SER A 13 13.90 10.92 -17.76
N LYS A 14 14.24 10.25 -16.64
CA LYS A 14 13.63 8.97 -16.26
C LYS A 14 12.17 9.15 -15.87
N GLU A 15 11.85 10.20 -15.12
CA GLU A 15 10.49 10.54 -14.73
C GLU A 15 9.63 10.90 -15.94
N LEU A 16 10.12 11.76 -16.83
CA LEU A 16 9.42 12.14 -18.07
C LEU A 16 9.07 10.90 -18.91
N LYS A 17 9.98 9.92 -19.00
CA LYS A 17 9.71 8.67 -19.70
C LYS A 17 8.72 7.78 -18.94
N LYS A 18 8.85 7.67 -17.62
CA LYS A 18 7.95 6.87 -16.75
C LYS A 18 6.51 7.36 -16.83
N HIS A 19 6.31 8.67 -16.96
CA HIS A 19 5.00 9.30 -17.09
C HIS A 19 4.51 9.43 -18.53
N GLY A 20 5.25 8.92 -19.52
CA GLY A 20 4.84 8.97 -20.93
C GLY A 20 4.90 10.37 -21.54
N MET A 21 5.67 11.30 -20.96
CA MET A 21 5.83 12.67 -21.47
C MET A 21 6.85 12.77 -22.62
N ALA A 22 7.60 11.70 -22.88
CA ALA A 22 8.54 11.59 -23.99
C ALA A 22 8.58 10.15 -24.49
N ASP A 23 8.55 9.99 -25.81
CA ASP A 23 8.49 8.67 -26.45
C ASP A 23 9.86 7.99 -26.47
N SER A 24 10.92 8.80 -26.49
CA SER A 24 12.29 8.31 -26.51
C SER A 24 13.13 8.85 -25.35
N THR A 25 14.15 8.09 -24.96
CA THR A 25 15.08 8.50 -23.88
C THR A 25 15.88 9.74 -24.28
N LYS A 26 16.19 9.91 -25.56
CA LYS A 26 16.86 11.11 -26.10
C LYS A 26 15.98 12.35 -25.97
N GLU A 27 14.70 12.22 -26.32
CA GLU A 27 13.72 13.30 -26.20
C GLU A 27 13.47 13.67 -24.73
N ALA A 28 13.33 12.67 -23.85
CA ALA A 28 13.18 12.87 -22.41
C ALA A 28 14.36 13.63 -21.82
N PHE A 29 15.58 13.30 -22.24
CA PHE A 29 16.80 13.97 -21.81
C PHE A 29 16.88 15.42 -22.32
N GLN A 30 16.47 15.66 -23.56
CA GLN A 30 16.42 17.02 -24.13
C GLN A 30 15.37 17.89 -23.44
N LYS A 31 14.19 17.33 -23.14
CA LYS A 31 13.11 17.99 -22.39
C LYS A 31 13.56 18.31 -20.96
N ALA A 32 14.17 17.35 -20.27
CA ALA A 32 14.73 17.55 -18.94
C ALA A 32 15.83 18.64 -18.92
N GLY A 33 16.68 18.69 -19.95
CA GLY A 33 17.70 19.71 -20.08
C GLY A 33 17.14 21.13 -20.24
N ASN A 34 16.03 21.29 -20.95
CA ASN A 34 15.34 22.58 -21.04
C ASN A 34 14.75 23.01 -19.69
N MET A 35 14.15 22.08 -18.95
CA MET A 35 13.54 22.37 -17.64
C MET A 35 14.57 22.75 -16.57
N VAL A 36 15.68 22.01 -16.49
CA VAL A 36 16.77 22.30 -15.52
C VAL A 36 17.49 23.62 -15.86
N ARG A 37 17.55 23.97 -17.15
CA ARG A 37 18.12 25.25 -17.59
C ARG A 37 17.21 26.43 -17.26
N ASP A 38 15.90 26.26 -17.42
CA ASP A 38 14.89 27.27 -17.09
C ASP A 38 14.77 27.48 -15.56
N GLU A 39 14.99 26.45 -14.73
CA GLU A 39 15.06 26.59 -13.26
C GLU A 39 16.32 27.32 -12.76
N ALA A 40 17.47 27.09 -13.40
CA ALA A 40 18.73 27.72 -12.99
C ALA A 40 18.79 29.21 -13.35
N VAL A 41 17.93 29.64 -14.29
CA VAL A 41 17.75 31.03 -14.69
C VAL A 41 16.40 31.48 -14.13
N GLY A 42 16.36 31.70 -12.81
CA GLY A 42 15.35 32.59 -12.22
C GLY A 42 15.61 34.01 -12.69
N ASP A 43 15.37 34.30 -13.98
CA ASP A 43 15.52 35.64 -14.52
C ASP A 43 14.61 35.85 -15.73
N VAL A 44 13.81 36.91 -15.65
CA VAL A 44 12.78 37.33 -16.58
C VAL A 44 13.38 37.86 -17.90
N ILE A 45 14.68 37.69 -18.12
CA ILE A 45 15.46 38.42 -19.13
C ILE A 45 16.34 37.46 -19.95
N SER A 46 15.73 36.44 -20.57
CA SER A 46 16.29 35.75 -21.76
C SER A 46 15.22 34.97 -22.50
N ARG A 47 14.17 35.68 -22.93
CA ARG A 47 13.34 35.25 -24.07
C ARG A 47 14.16 35.38 -25.35
N SER A 48 15.13 34.50 -25.56
CA SER A 48 15.69 34.30 -26.90
C SER A 48 14.80 33.30 -27.64
N GLU A 49 13.84 33.85 -28.40
CA GLU A 49 13.41 33.37 -29.73
C GLU A 49 13.23 31.85 -29.96
N LYS A 50 12.68 31.09 -29.01
CA LYS A 50 11.97 29.85 -29.35
C LYS A 50 10.50 30.19 -29.56
N LYS A 51 10.01 29.96 -30.78
CA LYS A 51 8.66 30.29 -31.26
C LYS A 51 7.59 30.00 -30.18
N PRO A 52 6.68 30.94 -29.89
CA PRO A 52 5.65 30.79 -28.86
C PRO A 52 4.62 29.67 -29.13
N GLU A 53 4.57 29.14 -30.35
CA GLU A 53 3.58 28.14 -30.75
C GLU A 53 3.84 26.72 -30.20
N GLU A 54 5.11 26.30 -30.09
CA GLU A 54 5.43 24.95 -29.61
C GLU A 54 5.19 24.78 -28.10
N ARG A 55 5.45 25.83 -27.30
CA ARG A 55 5.18 25.83 -25.85
C ARG A 55 3.67 25.67 -25.56
N SER A 56 2.82 26.39 -26.30
CA SER A 56 1.36 26.30 -26.16
C SER A 56 0.83 24.88 -26.43
N SER A 57 1.37 24.20 -27.45
CA SER A 57 0.95 22.84 -27.78
C SER A 57 1.33 21.82 -26.69
N PHE A 58 2.51 21.97 -26.11
CA PHE A 58 3.00 21.11 -25.04
C PHE A 58 2.23 21.33 -23.74
N ASP A 59 2.05 22.59 -23.33
CA ASP A 59 1.29 22.94 -22.13
C ASP A 59 -0.15 22.41 -22.24
N ARG A 60 -0.77 22.50 -23.42
CA ARG A 60 -2.10 21.94 -23.68
C ARG A 60 -2.14 20.42 -23.59
N GLN A 61 -1.15 19.72 -24.15
CA GLN A 61 -1.07 18.26 -24.04
C GLN A 61 -0.86 17.81 -22.59
N TYR A 62 0.01 18.51 -21.86
CA TYR A 62 0.27 18.26 -20.45
C TYR A 62 -0.99 18.47 -19.61
N GLN A 63 -1.72 19.56 -19.88
CA GLN A 63 -2.99 19.85 -19.22
C GLN A 63 -4.04 18.77 -19.48
N ILE A 64 -4.18 18.30 -20.74
CA ILE A 64 -5.07 17.19 -21.08
C ILE A 64 -4.68 15.89 -20.35
N MET A 65 -3.37 15.62 -20.22
CA MET A 65 -2.88 14.43 -19.51
C MET A 65 -3.21 14.50 -18.02
N LEU A 66 -2.98 15.66 -17.40
CA LEU A 66 -3.33 15.90 -16.00
C LEU A 66 -4.85 15.79 -15.76
N GLU A 67 -5.67 16.34 -16.65
CA GLU A 67 -7.13 16.22 -16.55
C GLU A 67 -7.58 14.76 -16.62
N ARG A 68 -7.00 13.95 -17.51
CA ARG A 68 -7.27 12.51 -17.59
C ARG A 68 -6.89 11.78 -16.32
N GLN A 69 -5.69 12.06 -15.79
CA GLN A 69 -5.23 11.43 -14.54
C GLN A 69 -6.11 11.83 -13.35
N ASN A 70 -6.46 13.12 -13.23
CA ASN A 70 -7.36 13.59 -12.18
C ASN A 70 -8.74 12.92 -12.28
N ARG A 71 -9.26 12.70 -13.49
CA ARG A 71 -10.52 11.99 -13.70
C ARG A 71 -10.42 10.52 -13.29
N GLN A 72 -9.32 9.84 -13.62
CA GLN A 72 -9.09 8.45 -13.20
C GLN A 72 -9.00 8.33 -11.68
N ILE A 73 -8.24 9.21 -11.03
CA ILE A 73 -8.13 9.27 -9.57
C ILE A 73 -9.50 9.51 -8.94
N ALA A 74 -10.30 10.44 -9.48
CA ALA A 74 -11.65 10.69 -8.98
C ALA A 74 -12.56 9.45 -9.08
N GLN A 75 -12.47 8.69 -10.18
CA GLN A 75 -13.23 7.45 -10.36
C GLN A 75 -12.78 6.36 -9.39
N GLU A 76 -11.47 6.17 -9.21
CA GLU A 76 -10.94 5.21 -8.24
C GLU A 76 -11.36 5.56 -6.81
N VAL A 77 -11.30 6.84 -6.44
CA VAL A 77 -11.75 7.32 -5.13
C VAL A 77 -13.26 7.07 -4.95
N GLN A 78 -14.07 7.27 -5.98
CA GLN A 78 -15.49 6.98 -5.92
C GLN A 78 -15.78 5.49 -5.74
N ALA A 79 -15.14 4.63 -6.53
CA ALA A 79 -15.26 3.18 -6.40
C ALA A 79 -14.83 2.72 -4.99
N LEU A 80 -13.72 3.26 -4.47
CA LEU A 80 -13.26 2.95 -3.12
C LEU A 80 -14.30 3.36 -2.06
N LYS A 81 -14.88 4.56 -2.19
CA LYS A 81 -15.96 5.01 -1.28
C LYS A 81 -17.16 4.07 -1.31
N GLU A 82 -17.60 3.64 -2.49
CA GLU A 82 -18.70 2.68 -2.63
C GLU A 82 -18.37 1.34 -1.95
N THR A 83 -17.16 0.83 -2.12
CA THR A 83 -16.74 -0.41 -1.43
C THR A 83 -16.67 -0.25 0.10
N VAL A 84 -16.24 0.91 0.60
CA VAL A 84 -16.18 1.19 2.04
C VAL A 84 -17.59 1.24 2.63
N VAL A 85 -18.54 1.90 1.94
CA VAL A 85 -19.94 1.94 2.36
C VAL A 85 -20.53 0.52 2.37
N ALA A 86 -20.34 -0.26 1.31
CA ALA A 86 -20.83 -1.64 1.24
C ALA A 86 -20.25 -2.53 2.35
N LEU A 87 -18.96 -2.37 2.67
CA LEU A 87 -18.33 -3.10 3.78
C LEU A 87 -18.84 -2.63 5.15
N GLN A 88 -19.09 -1.34 5.33
CA GLN A 88 -19.70 -0.81 6.55
C GLN A 88 -21.09 -1.42 6.76
N GLU A 89 -21.93 -1.44 5.72
CA GLU A 89 -23.26 -2.06 5.76
C GLU A 89 -23.17 -3.56 6.08
N ALA A 90 -22.26 -4.29 5.46
CA ALA A 90 -22.05 -5.72 5.75
C ALA A 90 -21.60 -5.96 7.21
N VAL A 91 -20.73 -5.10 7.74
CA VAL A 91 -20.30 -5.17 9.15
C VAL A 91 -21.45 -4.85 10.10
N GLU A 92 -22.30 -3.87 9.77
CA GLU A 92 -23.49 -3.56 10.57
C GLU A 92 -24.49 -4.72 10.57
N GLN A 93 -24.75 -5.32 9.41
CA GLN A 93 -25.59 -6.51 9.30
C GLN A 93 -25.03 -7.69 10.11
N LEU A 94 -23.72 -7.93 10.09
CA LEU A 94 -23.09 -8.96 10.91
C LEU A 94 -23.13 -8.65 12.41
N LYS A 95 -23.05 -7.37 12.80
CA LYS A 95 -23.23 -6.95 14.21
C LYS A 95 -24.66 -7.17 14.67
N GLN A 96 -25.66 -6.90 13.82
CA GLN A 96 -27.06 -7.14 14.12
C GLN A 96 -27.43 -8.64 14.10
N ALA A 97 -26.76 -9.43 13.26
CA ALA A 97 -26.94 -10.87 13.17
C ALA A 97 -26.15 -11.68 14.22
N LYS A 98 -25.49 -11.05 15.20
CA LYS A 98 -25.02 -11.77 16.39
C LYS A 98 -26.24 -12.17 17.24
N PRO A 99 -26.60 -13.46 17.34
CA PRO A 99 -27.54 -13.88 18.36
C PRO A 99 -26.93 -13.61 19.74
N ALA A 100 -27.79 -13.17 20.66
CA ALA A 100 -27.53 -13.24 22.07
C ALA A 100 -27.32 -14.70 22.48
N SER A 101 -26.07 -15.16 22.48
CA SER A 101 -25.67 -16.44 23.07
C SER A 101 -24.29 -16.33 23.73
N ALA A 102 -24.21 -15.42 24.71
CA ALA A 102 -23.20 -15.46 25.76
C ALA A 102 -23.74 -14.85 27.06
N GLN A 103 -24.97 -15.22 27.43
CA GLN A 103 -25.45 -15.13 28.81
C GLN A 103 -26.28 -16.37 29.11
N GLN A 104 -25.64 -17.35 29.74
CA GLN A 104 -26.17 -18.41 30.61
C GLN A 104 -24.96 -19.33 30.92
N GLN A 105 -24.53 -19.62 32.14
CA GLN A 105 -25.04 -19.43 33.49
C GLN A 105 -23.81 -19.44 34.42
N GLN A 106 -23.80 -18.56 35.42
CA GLN A 106 -23.17 -18.91 36.69
C GLN A 106 -24.02 -19.99 37.36
N PRO A 107 -23.39 -21.02 37.93
CA PRO A 107 -23.87 -21.56 39.19
C PRO A 107 -22.84 -21.26 40.28
N LYS A 108 -23.26 -20.50 41.29
CA LYS A 108 -22.74 -20.67 42.64
C LYS A 108 -23.09 -22.11 43.06
N GLN A 109 -22.09 -22.94 43.34
CA GLN A 109 -21.89 -23.59 44.64
C GLN A 109 -20.77 -24.63 44.57
N GLU A 110 -19.94 -24.57 45.61
CA GLU A 110 -19.00 -25.54 46.17
C GLU A 110 -18.86 -26.88 45.46
N THR A 111 -17.61 -27.28 45.20
CA THR A 111 -17.27 -28.69 45.26
C THR A 111 -15.99 -28.86 46.05
N GLN A 112 -16.18 -29.40 47.25
CA GLN A 112 -15.19 -30.13 48.02
C GLN A 112 -14.41 -31.08 47.11
N ALA A 113 -13.17 -31.31 47.54
CA ALA A 113 -12.37 -32.46 47.16
C ALA A 113 -13.23 -33.74 47.07
N THR A 114 -13.04 -34.54 46.01
CA THR A 114 -12.59 -35.95 46.09
C THR A 114 -12.71 -36.65 44.73
N PHE A 115 -11.57 -37.21 44.31
CA PHE A 115 -11.35 -38.44 43.54
C PHE A 115 -12.19 -38.83 42.30
N ALA A 116 -11.46 -38.89 41.18
CA ALA A 116 -11.31 -40.05 40.28
C ALA A 116 -12.53 -40.65 39.56
N LYS A 117 -12.59 -40.44 38.23
CA LYS A 117 -12.68 -41.58 37.30
C LYS A 117 -12.22 -41.23 35.88
N LYS A 118 -11.31 -42.09 35.42
CA LYS A 118 -10.68 -42.22 34.11
C LYS A 118 -11.74 -42.38 33.00
N GLN A 119 -11.70 -41.54 31.97
CA GLN A 119 -12.23 -41.88 30.63
C GLN A 119 -11.25 -41.39 29.57
N GLU A 120 -10.89 -42.32 28.69
CA GLU A 120 -9.83 -42.23 27.70
C GLU A 120 -10.19 -41.26 26.56
N PRO A 121 -9.25 -40.42 26.09
CA PRO A 121 -9.47 -39.63 24.88
C PRO A 121 -9.37 -40.53 23.66
N LYS A 122 -10.45 -40.59 22.86
CA LYS A 122 -10.45 -41.23 21.54
C LYS A 122 -9.37 -40.57 20.67
N GLN A 123 -8.28 -41.29 20.40
CA GLN A 123 -7.21 -40.86 19.51
C GLN A 123 -7.72 -40.83 18.06
N HIS A 124 -7.80 -39.65 17.46
CA HIS A 124 -7.95 -39.54 16.02
C HIS A 124 -6.61 -39.81 15.33
N PRO A 125 -6.56 -40.57 14.21
CA PRO A 125 -5.31 -40.98 13.56
C PRO A 125 -4.46 -39.83 12.97
N LYS A 126 -4.98 -38.59 12.98
CA LYS A 126 -4.27 -37.37 12.56
C LYS A 126 -3.76 -36.51 13.72
N GLN A 127 -4.07 -36.88 14.97
CA GLN A 127 -3.61 -36.15 16.15
C GLN A 127 -2.53 -36.96 16.84
N GLY A 128 -1.27 -36.57 16.63
CA GLY A 128 -0.16 -37.05 17.46
C GLY A 128 -0.46 -36.74 18.92
N GLY A 129 -0.17 -37.68 19.81
CA GLY A 129 -0.44 -37.58 21.25
C GLY A 129 0.52 -36.63 21.96
N PHE A 130 0.57 -35.38 21.52
CA PHE A 130 1.41 -34.35 22.14
C PHE A 130 0.86 -34.00 23.51
N THR A 131 1.74 -34.07 24.50
CA THR A 131 1.45 -33.60 25.86
C THR A 131 1.82 -32.13 25.98
N SER A 132 1.26 -31.42 26.96
CA SER A 132 1.60 -30.00 27.18
C SER A 132 3.09 -29.76 27.45
N GLU A 133 3.84 -30.80 27.85
CA GLU A 133 5.30 -30.77 28.02
C GLU A 133 6.09 -30.75 26.70
N ASP A 134 5.47 -31.18 25.59
CA ASP A 134 6.05 -31.21 24.24
C ASP A 134 5.94 -29.86 23.51
N VAL A 135 5.01 -29.00 23.95
CA VAL A 135 4.73 -27.67 23.34
C VAL A 135 5.28 -26.53 24.20
N ALA A 136 6.07 -26.84 25.23
CA ALA A 136 6.71 -25.82 26.05
C ALA A 136 7.69 -24.97 25.22
N VAL A 137 7.35 -23.70 25.03
CA VAL A 137 8.10 -22.70 24.22
C VAL A 137 9.54 -22.51 24.73
N ASP A 138 9.82 -22.88 25.98
CA ASP A 138 11.15 -22.79 26.60
C ASP A 138 12.19 -23.74 26.00
N LYS A 139 11.80 -24.73 25.18
CA LYS A 139 12.74 -25.65 24.51
C LYS A 139 13.13 -25.24 23.07
N VAL A 140 12.58 -24.14 22.53
CA VAL A 140 12.86 -23.73 21.14
C VAL A 140 14.08 -22.81 21.01
N PHE A 141 14.62 -22.29 22.13
CA PHE A 141 15.74 -21.36 22.12
C PHE A 141 16.94 -21.87 22.92
N TYR A 142 17.56 -22.98 22.50
CA TYR A 142 18.97 -23.21 22.82
C TYR A 142 19.55 -24.31 21.92
N PHE A 143 20.14 -23.95 20.78
CA PHE A 143 21.34 -24.62 20.24
C PHE A 143 21.89 -23.79 19.07
N GLY A 144 22.97 -23.04 19.33
CA GLY A 144 23.62 -22.22 18.31
C GLY A 144 24.56 -21.13 18.83
N LYS A 145 25.28 -21.34 19.95
CA LYS A 145 26.49 -20.58 20.28
C LYS A 145 27.65 -21.55 20.53
N LYS A 146 28.39 -21.87 19.48
CA LYS A 146 29.85 -21.67 19.30
C LYS A 146 30.28 -22.28 17.98
#